data_AF-A0A4R3T670-F1
#
_entry.id   AF-A0A4R3T670-F1
#
_cell.length_a   1.000
_cell.length_b   1.000
_cell.length_c   1.000
_cell.angle_alpha   90.00
_cell.angle_beta   90.00
_cell.angle_gamma   90.00
#
_symmetry.space_group_name_H-M   'P 1'
#
loop_
_entity.id
_entity.type
_entity.pdbx_description
1 polymer ?
#
loop_
_entity_poly.entity_id
_entity_poly.type
_entity_poly.pdbx_seq_one_letter_code
_entity_poly.pdbx_strand_id
1 'polypeptide(L)'
;MRWHLYRIEQRVREAFLRDAFSEYEDPELRRLARAIYSLPWLPKNVFGMLRYDRLTYEQIAEKLRISPRRVQTEVGRAMALIIRSRDRQKRKGW
;
A
#
# COMPACT_ATOMS: atom_id res chain seq x y z
N MET A 1 16.38 -0.03 7.50
CA MET A 1 16.78 0.22 6.10
C MET A 1 15.63 0.16 5.09
N ARG A 2 14.95 -1.00 4.87
CA ARG A 2 13.95 -1.17 3.79
C ARG A 2 12.72 -0.23 3.84
N TRP A 3 12.35 0.24 5.04
CA TRP A 3 11.25 1.20 5.22
C TRP A 3 11.45 2.54 4.50
N HIS A 4 12.69 3.03 4.45
CA HIS A 4 12.98 4.30 3.76
C HIS A 4 12.81 4.15 2.24
N LEU A 5 13.25 3.02 1.68
CA LEU A 5 13.06 2.71 0.24
C LEU A 5 11.58 2.63 -0.12
N TYR A 6 10.77 1.96 0.69
CA TYR A 6 9.31 1.92 0.50
C TYR A 6 8.66 3.29 0.53
N ARG A 7 9.13 4.19 1.40
CA ARG A 7 8.62 5.57 1.41
C ARG A 7 8.96 6.29 0.11
N ILE A 8 10.19 6.16 -0.37
CA ILE A 8 10.60 6.80 -1.64
C ILE A 8 9.80 6.21 -2.80
N GLU A 9 9.73 4.89 -2.91
CA GLU A 9 8.96 4.20 -3.95
C GLU A 9 7.49 4.63 -3.95
N GLN A 10 6.84 4.67 -2.78
CA GLN A 10 5.45 5.11 -2.68
C GLN A 10 5.29 6.57 -3.11
N ARG A 11 6.21 7.46 -2.72
CA ARG A 11 6.16 8.89 -3.10
C ARG A 11 6.25 9.08 -4.61
N VAL A 12 7.14 8.33 -5.26
CA VAL A 12 7.28 8.33 -6.72
C VAL A 12 5.98 7.85 -7.37
N ARG A 13 5.43 6.71 -6.92
CA ARG A 13 4.17 6.17 -7.43
C ARG A 13 2.98 7.11 -7.20
N GLU A 14 2.91 7.79 -6.07
CA GLU A 14 1.86 8.77 -5.77
C GLU A 14 1.87 9.94 -6.77
N ALA A 15 3.04 10.42 -7.19
CA ALA A 15 3.14 11.50 -8.17
C ALA A 15 2.48 11.12 -9.51
N PHE A 16 2.63 9.86 -9.94
CA PHE A 16 1.98 9.33 -11.14
C PHE A 16 0.47 9.08 -10.97
N LEU A 17 -0.05 9.09 -9.73
CA LEU A 17 -1.45 8.80 -9.42
C LEU A 17 -2.24 10.05 -8.97
N ARG A 18 -1.66 11.24 -9.12
CA ARG A 18 -2.24 12.50 -8.61
C ARG A 18 -3.63 12.78 -9.17
N ASP A 19 -3.81 12.52 -10.46
CA ASP A 19 -5.05 12.76 -11.19
C ASP A 19 -5.83 11.47 -11.48
N ALA A 20 -5.35 10.33 -10.98
CA ALA A 20 -5.99 9.04 -11.16
C ALA A 20 -7.27 8.88 -10.32
N PHE A 21 -8.09 7.91 -10.69
CA PHE A 21 -9.33 7.52 -9.99
C PHE A 21 -10.38 8.64 -9.93
N SER A 22 -10.54 9.43 -10.99
CA SER A 22 -11.54 10.50 -11.06
C SER A 22 -12.98 9.97 -11.03
N GLU A 23 -13.17 8.68 -11.34
CA GLU A 23 -14.45 7.97 -11.31
C GLU A 23 -15.05 7.82 -9.91
N TYR A 24 -14.27 7.88 -8.82
CA TYR A 24 -14.85 7.93 -7.49
C TYR A 24 -15.22 9.36 -7.14
N GLU A 25 -16.51 9.66 -6.92
CA GLU A 25 -16.97 10.99 -6.55
C GLU A 25 -16.53 11.38 -5.12
N ASP A 26 -16.52 10.43 -4.19
CA ASP A 26 -16.06 10.63 -2.81
C ASP A 26 -14.53 10.86 -2.77
N PRO A 27 -14.07 12.05 -2.33
CA PRO A 27 -12.65 12.35 -2.19
C PRO A 27 -11.90 11.38 -1.27
N GLU A 28 -12.53 10.85 -0.23
CA GLU A 28 -11.89 9.89 0.67
C GLU A 28 -11.68 8.53 0.01
N LEU A 29 -12.63 8.08 -0.82
CA LEU A 29 -12.48 6.87 -1.65
C LEU A 29 -11.37 7.05 -2.69
N ARG A 30 -11.31 8.21 -3.38
CA ARG A 30 -10.18 8.53 -4.28
C ARG A 30 -8.84 8.45 -3.56
N ARG A 31 -8.74 9.09 -2.39
CA ARG A 31 -7.51 9.10 -1.60
C ARG A 31 -7.10 7.69 -1.17
N LEU A 32 -8.07 6.89 -0.73
CA LEU A 32 -7.84 5.50 -0.34
C LEU A 32 -7.36 4.66 -1.52
N ALA A 33 -7.99 4.77 -2.69
CA ALA A 33 -7.57 4.09 -3.91
C ALA A 33 -6.12 4.46 -4.25
N ARG A 34 -5.81 5.75 -4.37
CA ARG A 34 -4.43 6.22 -4.63
C ARG A 34 -3.43 5.70 -3.59
N ALA A 35 -3.81 5.65 -2.31
CA ALA A 35 -2.96 5.14 -1.24
C ALA A 35 -2.66 3.65 -1.36
N ILE A 36 -3.65 2.83 -1.75
CA ILE A 36 -3.49 1.39 -1.98
C ILE A 36 -2.68 1.13 -3.26
N TYR A 37 -3.02 1.81 -4.35
CA TYR A 37 -2.38 1.59 -5.65
C TYR A 37 -0.93 2.08 -5.72
N SER A 38 -0.58 3.08 -4.91
CA SER A 38 0.81 3.56 -4.76
C SER A 38 1.67 2.69 -3.85
N LEU A 39 1.14 1.65 -3.21
CA LEU A 39 1.93 0.80 -2.33
C LEU A 39 3.15 0.18 -3.07
N PRO A 40 4.30 0.10 -2.39
CA PRO A 40 5.47 -0.66 -2.85
C PRO A 40 5.15 -2.13 -3.10
N TRP A 41 5.89 -2.77 -4.01
CA TRP A 41 5.55 -4.11 -4.52
C TRP A 41 5.26 -5.14 -3.41
N LEU A 42 6.16 -5.32 -2.43
CA LEU A 42 5.98 -6.38 -1.43
C LEU A 42 4.82 -6.08 -0.45
N PRO A 43 4.73 -4.90 0.19
CA PRO A 43 3.56 -4.51 0.98
C PRO A 43 2.23 -4.61 0.21
N LYS A 44 2.22 -4.22 -1.07
CA LYS A 44 1.03 -4.31 -1.93
C LYS A 44 0.58 -5.76 -2.11
N ASN A 45 1.51 -6.66 -2.43
CA ASN A 45 1.19 -8.08 -2.65
C ASN A 45 0.71 -8.76 -1.38
N VAL A 46 1.41 -8.59 -0.24
CA VAL A 46 0.97 -9.22 1.01
C VAL A 46 -0.40 -8.69 1.46
N PHE A 47 -0.65 -7.39 1.30
CA PHE A 47 -1.93 -6.79 1.65
C PHE A 47 -3.03 -7.30 0.73
N GLY A 48 -2.79 -7.37 -0.58
CA GLY A 48 -3.75 -7.85 -1.55
C GLY A 48 -4.12 -9.31 -1.33
N MET A 49 -3.12 -10.18 -1.17
CA MET A 49 -3.33 -11.61 -0.90
C MET A 49 -4.09 -11.85 0.41
N LEU A 50 -3.79 -11.08 1.45
CA LEU A 50 -4.50 -11.19 2.73
C LEU A 50 -5.94 -10.67 2.62
N ARG A 51 -6.15 -9.50 2.00
CA ARG A 51 -7.42 -8.77 2.06
C ARG A 51 -8.41 -9.21 0.99
N TYR A 52 -7.95 -9.44 -0.22
CA TYR A 52 -8.79 -9.76 -1.38
C TYR A 52 -8.83 -11.26 -1.64
N ASP A 53 -7.67 -11.93 -1.61
CA ASP A 53 -7.59 -13.37 -1.86
C ASP A 53 -7.84 -14.22 -0.60
N ARG A 54 -7.93 -13.57 0.58
CA ARG A 54 -8.17 -14.20 1.90
C ARG A 54 -7.18 -15.31 2.27
N LEU A 55 -5.94 -15.21 1.79
CA LEU A 55 -4.88 -16.17 2.11
C LEU A 55 -4.37 -15.99 3.55
N THR A 56 -3.98 -17.09 4.20
CA THR A 56 -3.33 -17.05 5.51
C THR A 56 -1.88 -16.56 5.40
N TYR A 57 -1.26 -16.21 6.53
CA TYR A 57 0.13 -15.75 6.54
C TYR A 57 1.09 -16.84 6.04
N GLU A 58 0.80 -18.11 6.33
CA GLU A 58 1.56 -19.28 5.89
C GLU A 58 1.46 -19.46 4.38
N GLN A 59 0.26 -19.36 3.81
CA GLN A 59 0.04 -19.47 2.37
C GLN A 59 0.72 -18.33 1.60
N ILE A 60 0.68 -17.11 2.13
CA ILE A 60 1.39 -15.95 1.56
C ILE A 60 2.90 -16.14 1.65
N ALA A 61 3.38 -16.62 2.80
CA ALA A 61 4.79 -16.89 3.04
C ALA A 61 5.35 -17.91 2.04
N GLU A 62 4.61 -19.00 1.81
CA GLU A 62 4.94 -20.02 0.81
C GLU A 62 4.98 -19.42 -0.61
N LYS A 63 3.91 -18.74 -1.04
CA LYS A 63 3.82 -18.13 -2.37
C LYS A 63 4.93 -17.13 -2.66
N LEU A 64 5.29 -16.31 -1.67
CA LEU A 64 6.29 -15.25 -1.82
C LEU A 64 7.71 -15.70 -1.43
N ARG A 65 7.90 -16.96 -0.99
CA ARG A 65 9.16 -17.52 -0.50
C ARG A 65 9.82 -16.62 0.57
N ILE A 66 9.01 -16.22 1.56
CA ILE A 66 9.44 -15.43 2.73
C ILE A 66 8.93 -16.09 4.01
N SER A 67 9.39 -15.66 5.19
CA SER A 67 8.85 -16.18 6.45
C SER A 67 7.48 -15.59 6.80
N PRO A 68 6.62 -16.30 7.55
CA PRO A 68 5.36 -15.76 8.07
C PRO A 68 5.55 -14.47 8.89
N ARG A 69 6.64 -14.39 9.66
CA ARG A 69 7.03 -13.16 10.40
C ARG A 69 7.27 -11.98 9.44
N ARG A 70 7.87 -12.23 8.28
CA ARG A 70 8.06 -11.19 7.26
C ARG A 70 6.73 -10.79 6.65
N VAL A 71 5.80 -11.73 6.40
CA VAL A 71 4.43 -11.40 5.96
C VAL A 71 3.75 -10.44 6.95
N GLN A 72 3.71 -10.79 8.24
CA GLN A 72 3.14 -9.93 9.28
C GLN A 72 3.75 -8.53 9.29
N THR A 73 5.08 -8.46 9.19
CA THR A 73 5.80 -7.18 9.14
C THR A 73 5.40 -6.35 7.92
N GLU A 74 5.28 -6.97 6.75
CA GLU A 74 4.93 -6.29 5.50
C GLU A 74 3.45 -5.87 5.46
N VAL A 75 2.54 -6.62 6.10
CA VAL A 75 1.14 -6.22 6.29
C VAL A 75 1.05 -4.96 7.17
N GLY A 76 1.76 -4.94 8.30
CA GLY A 76 1.82 -3.75 9.15
C GLY A 76 2.40 -2.53 8.42
N ARG A 77 3.42 -2.76 7.59
CA ARG A 77 3.99 -1.74 6.70
C ARG A 77 2.99 -1.21 5.68
N ALA A 78 2.22 -2.10 5.04
CA ALA A 78 1.18 -1.71 4.09
C ALA A 78 0.15 -0.78 4.75
N MET A 79 -0.38 -1.16 5.91
CA MET A 79 -1.34 -0.34 6.65
C MET A 79 -0.78 1.04 7.00
N ALA A 80 0.44 1.10 7.54
CA ALA A 80 1.09 2.36 7.89
C ALA A 80 1.39 3.24 6.66
N LEU A 81 1.71 2.65 5.51
CA LEU A 81 1.91 3.38 4.25
C LEU A 81 0.59 3.92 3.69
N ILE A 82 -0.51 3.17 3.78
CA ILE A 82 -1.84 3.62 3.36
C ILE A 82 -2.27 4.83 4.19
N ILE A 83 -2.20 4.73 5.52
CA ILE A 83 -2.61 5.80 6.44
C ILE A 83 -1.81 7.08 6.14
N ARG A 84 -0.47 6.97 6.09
CA ARG A 84 0.38 8.13 5.82
C ARG A 84 0.17 8.71 4.43
N SER A 85 -0.09 7.88 3.43
CA SER A 85 -0.44 8.36 2.09
C SER A 85 -1.67 9.24 2.17
N ARG A 86 -2.77 8.72 2.72
CA ARG A 86 -4.04 9.46 2.88
C ARG A 86 -3.85 10.79 3.61
N ASP A 87 -3.09 10.81 4.70
CA ASP A 87 -2.81 12.05 5.44
C ASP A 87 -2.02 13.07 4.61
N ARG A 88 -1.15 12.61 3.70
CA ARG A 88 -0.39 13.48 2.81
C ARG A 88 -1.30 14.04 1.71
N GLN A 89 -2.26 13.26 1.21
CA GLN A 89 -3.24 13.72 0.20
C GLN A 89 -4.25 14.75 0.71
N LYS A 90 -4.36 14.92 2.03
CA LYS A 90 -5.17 15.97 2.65
C LYS A 90 -4.47 17.33 2.67
N ARG A 91 -3.15 17.38 2.45
CA ARG A 91 -2.36 18.61 2.55
C ARG A 91 -2.51 19.44 1.28
N LYS A 92 -2.48 20.76 1.43
CA LYS A 92 -2.47 21.70 0.30
C LYS A 92 -1.25 21.41 -0.59
N GLY A 93 -1.48 21.32 -1.90
CA GLY A 93 -0.42 21.10 -2.88
C GLY A 93 0.03 19.65 -3.03
N TRP A 94 -0.69 18.68 -2.45
CA TRP A 94 -0.56 17.28 -2.85
C TRP A 94 -0.93 17.09 -4.32
#